data_AF-A0A8J4T3C9-F1
#
_entry.id   AF-A0A8J4T3C9-F1
#
_cell.length_a   1.000
_cell.length_b   1.000
_cell.length_c   1.000
_cell.angle_alpha   90.00
_cell.angle_beta   90.00
_cell.angle_gamma   90.00
#
_symmetry.space_group_name_H-M   'P 1'
#
loop_
_entity.id
_entity.type
_entity.pdbx_description
1 polymer ?
#
loop_
_entity_poly.entity_id
_entity_poly.type
_entity_poly.pdbx_seq_one_letter_code
_entity_poly.pdbx_strand_id
1 'polypeptide(L)'
;MYADAVQNVILRAAMQGMPPRGLPKLVEPDKKQLHMALEVTLQDAFGTNCLEVDRIDADAKSVLVRVDSHVAEVDLSDLSVSCATNPKLEHIIRVMVHRLNHCISAM
;
A
#
# COMPACT_ATOMS: atom_id res chain seq x y z
N MET A 1 18.81 -26.28 2.99
CA MET A 1 17.70 -27.08 2.43
C MET A 1 16.42 -26.23 2.35
N TYR A 2 16.47 -25.15 1.56
CA TYR A 2 15.32 -24.27 1.22
C TYR A 2 15.46 -23.68 -0.21
N ALA A 3 16.44 -24.13 -1.00
CA ALA A 3 16.68 -23.64 -2.36
C ALA A 3 15.99 -24.51 -3.44
N ASP A 4 15.85 -25.82 -3.17
CA ASP A 4 15.26 -26.78 -4.12
C ASP A 4 13.75 -26.63 -4.33
N ALA A 5 13.03 -26.10 -3.34
CA ALA A 5 11.58 -25.93 -3.44
C ALA A 5 11.20 -24.75 -4.35
N VAL A 6 12.02 -23.70 -4.37
CA VAL A 6 11.73 -22.48 -5.15
C VAL A 6 12.12 -22.66 -6.62
N GLN A 7 13.23 -23.35 -6.91
CA GLN A 7 13.64 -23.62 -8.29
C GLN A 7 12.71 -24.61 -9.02
N ASN A 8 12.09 -25.57 -8.32
CA ASN A 8 11.17 -26.52 -8.96
C ASN A 8 9.84 -25.90 -9.42
N VAL A 9 9.42 -24.78 -8.84
CA VAL A 9 8.20 -24.07 -9.28
C VAL A 9 8.47 -23.29 -10.57
N ILE A 10 9.65 -22.67 -10.68
CA ILE A 10 10.05 -21.89 -11.86
C ILE A 10 10.26 -22.81 -13.07
N LEU A 11 10.89 -23.99 -12.88
CA LEU A 11 11.19 -24.91 -13.99
C LEU A 11 9.92 -25.60 -14.55
N ARG A 12 8.90 -25.85 -13.71
CA ARG A 12 7.62 -26.42 -14.15
C ARG A 12 6.77 -25.46 -14.97
N ALA A 13 6.95 -24.15 -14.77
CA ALA A 13 6.27 -23.11 -15.55
C ALA A 13 6.81 -23.03 -17.00
N ALA A 14 8.06 -23.41 -17.24
CA ALA A 14 8.69 -23.34 -18.57
C ALA A 14 8.42 -24.56 -19.47
N MET A 15 7.99 -25.70 -18.89
CA MET A 15 7.90 -26.98 -19.63
C MET A 15 6.48 -27.44 -19.98
N GLN A 16 5.43 -26.75 -19.55
CA GLN A 16 4.05 -27.11 -19.92
C GLN A 16 3.52 -26.20 -21.02
N GLY A 17 3.74 -26.63 -22.27
CA GLY A 17 3.02 -26.16 -23.45
C GLY A 17 1.53 -26.50 -23.36
N MET A 18 0.79 -25.75 -22.55
CA MET A 18 -0.68 -25.70 -22.56
C MET A 18 -1.14 -24.27 -22.86
N PRO A 19 -2.21 -24.10 -23.67
CA PRO A 19 -2.70 -22.78 -24.08
C PRO A 19 -3.08 -21.96 -22.84
N PRO A 20 -2.97 -20.62 -22.90
CA PRO A 20 -2.98 -19.77 -21.72
C PRO A 20 -4.35 -19.84 -21.05
N ARG A 21 -4.50 -20.72 -20.06
CA ARG A 21 -5.55 -20.57 -19.06
C ARG A 21 -5.17 -19.32 -18.30
N GLY A 22 -5.86 -18.23 -18.66
CA GLY A 22 -5.52 -16.86 -18.34
C GLY A 22 -4.90 -16.73 -16.96
N LEU A 23 -3.71 -16.14 -16.93
CA LEU A 23 -3.11 -15.62 -15.71
C LEU A 23 -4.24 -14.95 -14.90
N PRO A 24 -4.34 -15.18 -13.57
CA PRO A 24 -5.28 -14.43 -12.76
C PRO A 24 -5.08 -12.96 -13.12
N LYS A 25 -6.15 -12.30 -13.57
CA LYS A 25 -6.08 -10.88 -13.92
C LYS A 25 -5.48 -10.18 -12.71
N LEU A 26 -4.36 -9.49 -12.90
CA LEU A 26 -3.89 -8.50 -11.96
C LEU A 26 -5.00 -7.46 -11.90
N VAL A 27 -5.91 -7.63 -10.95
CA VAL A 27 -6.93 -6.64 -10.64
C VAL A 27 -6.15 -5.55 -9.92
N GLU A 28 -6.00 -4.39 -10.56
CA GLU A 28 -5.53 -3.22 -9.84
C GLU A 28 -6.45 -3.02 -8.64
N PRO A 29 -5.89 -2.88 -7.42
CA PRO A 29 -6.70 -2.69 -6.23
C PRO A 29 -7.59 -1.47 -6.44
N ASP A 30 -8.85 -1.58 -6.00
CA ASP A 30 -9.81 -0.50 -6.14
C ASP A 30 -9.30 0.72 -5.35
N LYS A 31 -8.87 1.76 -6.07
CA LYS A 31 -8.23 2.95 -5.47
C LYS A 31 -9.10 3.57 -4.38
N LYS A 32 -10.43 3.51 -4.55
CA LYS A 32 -11.39 4.02 -3.57
C LYS A 32 -11.39 3.18 -2.29
N GLN A 33 -11.27 1.86 -2.40
CA GLN A 33 -11.09 1.00 -1.22
C GLN A 33 -9.77 1.29 -0.50
N LEU A 34 -8.68 1.50 -1.25
CA LEU A 34 -7.39 1.85 -0.66
C LEU A 34 -7.45 3.19 0.08
N HIS A 35 -8.00 4.24 -0.54
CA HIS A 35 -8.09 5.56 0.06
C HIS A 35 -8.97 5.54 1.32
N MET A 36 -10.13 4.87 1.27
CA MET A 36 -11.03 4.75 2.42
C MET A 36 -10.39 3.96 3.56
N ALA A 37 -9.71 2.85 3.26
CA ALA A 37 -9.05 2.07 4.27
C ALA A 37 -7.84 2.82 4.86
N LEU A 38 -7.13 3.61 4.05
CA LEU A 38 -6.01 4.43 4.49
C LEU A 38 -6.48 5.53 5.44
N GLU A 39 -7.57 6.23 5.10
CA GLU A 39 -8.23 7.22 5.95
C GLU A 39 -8.53 6.63 7.34
N VAL A 40 -9.26 5.52 7.37
CA VAL A 40 -9.62 4.84 8.63
C VAL A 40 -8.39 4.42 9.41
N THR A 41 -7.39 3.86 8.74
CA THR A 41 -6.16 3.36 9.39
C THR A 41 -5.33 4.49 9.99
N LEU A 42 -5.22 5.63 9.30
CA LEU A 42 -4.49 6.80 9.79
C LEU A 42 -5.23 7.48 10.95
N GLN A 43 -6.56 7.59 10.85
CA GLN A 43 -7.38 8.15 11.92
C GLN A 43 -7.40 7.26 13.17
N ASP A 44 -7.38 5.94 13.02
CA ASP A 44 -7.28 4.99 14.15
C ASP A 44 -5.92 5.09 14.86
N ALA A 45 -4.84 5.23 14.09
CA ALA A 45 -3.49 5.29 14.65
C ALA A 45 -3.10 6.65 15.24
N PHE A 46 -3.53 7.75 14.62
CA PHE A 46 -3.07 9.11 14.94
C PHE A 46 -4.19 10.05 15.40
N GLY A 47 -5.43 9.57 15.46
CA GLY A 47 -6.62 10.34 15.82
C GLY A 47 -7.32 10.97 14.62
N THR A 48 -8.58 11.37 14.80
CA THR A 48 -9.45 11.88 13.73
C THR A 48 -8.96 13.18 13.09
N ASN A 49 -8.11 13.95 13.78
CA ASN A 49 -7.61 15.25 13.32
C ASN A 49 -6.23 15.16 12.66
N CYS A 50 -5.75 13.95 12.34
CA CYS A 50 -4.44 13.75 11.75
C CYS A 50 -4.41 14.11 10.25
N LEU A 51 -5.56 14.18 9.59
CA LEU A 51 -5.67 14.57 8.18
C LEU A 51 -6.14 16.03 8.09
N GLU A 52 -5.60 16.79 7.13
CA GLU A 52 -6.10 18.15 6.85
C GLU A 52 -7.46 18.15 6.13
N VAL A 53 -7.87 16.98 5.64
CA VAL A 53 -9.13 16.75 4.93
C VAL A 53 -10.00 15.78 5.72
N ASP A 54 -11.32 16.01 5.72
CA ASP A 54 -12.28 15.10 6.37
C ASP A 54 -12.34 13.73 5.66
N ARG A 55 -12.07 13.69 4.35
CA ARG A 55 -12.07 12.49 3.51
C ARG A 55 -11.00 12.55 2.44
N ILE A 56 -10.39 11.41 2.14
CA ILE A 56 -9.44 11.30 1.03
C ILE A 56 -10.22 11.09 -0.27
N ASP A 57 -10.19 12.08 -1.16
CA ASP A 57 -10.82 11.97 -2.48
C ASP A 57 -10.23 10.83 -3.31
N ALA A 58 -11.06 10.19 -4.14
CA ALA A 58 -10.62 9.11 -5.02
C ALA A 58 -9.57 9.57 -6.05
N ASP A 59 -9.59 10.86 -6.41
CA ASP A 59 -8.69 11.49 -7.37
C ASP A 59 -7.54 12.27 -6.70
N ALA A 60 -7.41 12.19 -5.37
CA ALA A 60 -6.33 12.83 -4.64
C ALA A 60 -4.97 12.25 -5.05
N LYS A 61 -3.99 13.12 -5.28
CA LYS A 61 -2.61 12.71 -5.63
C LYS A 61 -1.75 12.47 -4.40
N SER A 62 -1.93 13.28 -3.36
CA SER A 62 -1.26 13.12 -2.09
C SER A 62 -2.17 13.49 -0.92
N VAL A 63 -1.80 13.02 0.27
CA VAL A 63 -2.46 13.35 1.53
C VAL A 63 -1.42 13.76 2.57
N LEU A 64 -1.72 14.83 3.32
CA LEU A 64 -0.89 15.30 4.42
C LEU A 64 -1.39 14.72 5.73
N VAL A 65 -0.47 14.08 6.46
CA VAL A 65 -0.70 13.48 7.78
C VAL A 65 0.07 14.30 8.81
N ARG A 66 -0.66 14.96 9.70
CA ARG A 66 -0.10 15.75 10.80
C ARG A 66 -0.14 14.95 12.10
N VAL A 67 1.03 14.81 12.71
CA VAL A 67 1.20 14.18 14.03
C VAL A 67 2.06 15.10 14.88
N ASP A 68 1.48 15.67 15.93
CA ASP A 68 2.06 16.75 16.74
C ASP A 68 2.52 17.94 15.88
N SER A 69 3.82 18.25 15.90
CA SER A 69 4.46 19.29 15.09
C SER A 69 5.04 18.79 13.77
N HIS A 70 4.83 17.51 13.43
CA HIS A 70 5.40 16.88 12.25
C HIS A 70 4.32 16.70 11.18
N VAL A 71 4.70 16.91 9.93
CA VAL A 71 3.84 16.70 8.76
C VAL A 71 4.54 15.68 7.86
N ALA A 72 3.83 14.61 7.54
CA ALA A 72 4.23 13.61 6.57
C ALA A 72 3.33 13.73 5.34
N GLU A 73 3.91 13.65 4.16
CA GLU A 73 3.18 13.58 2.90
C GLU A 73 3.19 12.13 2.40
N VAL A 74 2.01 11.63 2.06
CA VAL A 74 1.83 10.33 1.40
C VAL A 74 1.39 10.59 -0.04
N ASP A 75 2.20 10.20 -1.02
CA ASP A 75 1.80 10.19 -2.42
C ASP A 75 0.96 8.93 -2.69
N LEU A 76 -0.27 9.12 -3.15
CA LEU A 76 -1.24 8.05 -3.38
C LEU A 76 -1.02 7.36 -4.74
N SER A 77 -0.19 7.94 -5.61
CA SER A 77 0.13 7.39 -6.93
C SER A 77 1.14 6.25 -6.85
N ASP A 78 2.18 6.41 -6.01
CA ASP A 78 3.26 5.44 -5.83
C ASP A 78 3.37 4.89 -4.40
N LEU A 79 2.51 5.37 -3.49
CA LEU A 79 2.49 5.00 -2.07
C LEU A 79 3.79 5.37 -1.35
N SER A 80 4.53 6.36 -1.88
CA SER A 80 5.70 6.91 -1.20
C SER A 80 5.28 7.79 -0.03
N VAL A 81 6.14 7.82 0.99
CA VAL A 81 5.92 8.59 2.21
C VAL A 81 7.17 9.39 2.49
N SER A 82 7.01 10.69 2.73
CA SER A 82 8.09 11.60 3.09
C SER A 82 7.74 12.38 4.35
N CYS A 83 8.69 12.50 5.29
CA CYS A 83 8.57 13.38 6.45
C CYS A 83 9.95 13.96 6.81
N ALA A 84 10.21 15.19 6.39
CA ALA A 84 11.50 15.84 6.59
C ALA A 84 11.87 16.04 8.07
N THR A 85 10.87 16.15 8.94
CA THR A 85 11.07 16.50 10.34
C THR A 85 11.19 15.27 11.25
N ASN A 86 10.71 14.10 10.83
CA ASN A 86 10.70 12.91 11.65
C ASN A 86 10.81 11.61 10.82
N PRO A 87 12.02 11.03 10.70
CA PRO A 87 12.23 9.81 9.92
C PRO A 87 11.58 8.56 10.55
N LYS A 88 11.30 8.57 11.86
CA LYS A 88 10.57 7.47 12.50
C LYS A 88 9.09 7.49 12.11
N LEU A 89 8.48 8.68 12.09
CA LEU A 89 7.11 8.86 11.63
C LEU A 89 6.98 8.46 10.16
N GLU A 90 7.92 8.90 9.31
CA GLU A 90 7.99 8.49 7.90
C GLU A 90 7.97 6.96 7.77
N HIS A 91 8.83 6.28 8.53
CA HIS A 91 8.94 4.83 8.48
C HIS A 91 7.66 4.14 8.94
N ILE A 92 7.04 4.59 10.03
CA ILE A 92 5.80 4.02 10.57
C ILE A 92 4.68 4.13 9.52
N ILE A 93 4.47 5.33 8.98
CA ILE A 93 3.42 5.57 7.97
C ILE A 93 3.70 4.75 6.71
N ARG A 94 4.95 4.68 6.25
CA ARG A 94 5.35 3.85 5.10
C ARG A 94 5.01 2.38 5.30
N VAL A 95 5.33 1.82 6.47
CA VAL A 95 5.01 0.43 6.80
C VAL A 95 3.49 0.22 6.83
N MET A 96 2.72 1.14 7.40
CA MET A 96 1.27 1.06 7.43
C MET A 96 0.66 1.06 6.02
N VAL A 97 1.05 2.01 5.17
CA VAL A 97 0.56 2.14 3.79
C VAL A 97 0.87 0.88 2.97
N HIS A 98 2.11 0.37 3.03
CA HIS A 98 2.47 -0.83 2.27
C HIS A 98 1.76 -2.09 2.77
N ARG A 99 1.62 -2.25 4.10
CA ARG A 99 0.87 -3.38 4.66
C ARG A 99 -0.61 -3.33 4.26
N LEU A 100 -1.22 -2.14 4.31
CA LEU A 100 -2.59 -1.95 3.89
C LEU A 100 -2.78 -2.28 2.40
N ASN A 101 -1.92 -1.75 1.54
CA ASN A 101 -1.96 -2.03 0.11
C ASN A 101 -1.77 -3.53 -0.18
N HIS A 102 -0.86 -4.19 0.55
CA HIS A 102 -0.67 -5.64 0.43
C HIS A 102 -1.91 -6.43 0.84
N CYS A 103 -2.57 -6.04 1.95
CA CYS A 103 -3.80 -6.69 2.40
C CYS A 103 -4.93 -6.54 1.37
N ILE A 104 -5.11 -5.36 0.78
CA ILE A 104 -6.17 -5.11 -0.21
C ILE A 104 -5.87 -5.82 -1.53
N SER A 105 -4.61 -5.83 -1.96
CA SER A 105 -4.20 -6.50 -3.21
C SER A 105 -4.22 -8.02 -3.13
N ALA A 106 -4.24 -8.59 -1.92
CA ALA A 106 -4.27 -10.04 -1.70
C ALA A 106 -5.69 -10.61 -1.51
N MET A 107 -6.72 -9.75 -1.49
CA MET A 107 -8.15 -10.12 -1.43
C MET A 107 -8.72 -10.33 -2.83
#